data_AF-A0A0G0CCV1-F1
#
_entry.id   AF-A0A0G0CCV1-F1
#
_cell.length_a   1.000
_cell.length_b   1.000
_cell.length_c   1.000
_cell.angle_alpha   90.00
_cell.angle_beta   90.00
_cell.angle_gamma   90.00
#
_symmetry.space_group_name_H-M   'P 1'
#
loop_
_entity.id
_entity.type
_entity.pdbx_description
1 polymer ?
#
loop_
_entity_poly.entity_id
_entity_poly.type
_entity_poly.pdbx_seq_one_letter_code
_entity_poly.pdbx_strand_id
1 'polypeptide(L)'
;MAINKKTLIIVLSVLSIVLIGVALYSKHNFSSWQPSIGSNYRSCDLDRNMNCDNNDLLIFNQHLLSALNTCRGDNGYNPITDFDANGCITMDDKNYFLQELKNN
;
A
#
# COMPACT_ATOMS: atom_id res chain seq x y z
N MET A 1 -43.56 -23.90 -15.47
CA MET A 1 -43.83 -22.86 -14.46
C MET A 1 -43.35 -21.53 -15.03
N ALA A 2 -44.27 -20.68 -15.51
CA ALA A 2 -43.90 -19.41 -16.15
C ALA A 2 -43.69 -18.34 -15.07
N ILE A 3 -42.50 -17.73 -15.05
CA ILE A 3 -42.20 -16.62 -14.13
C ILE A 3 -42.96 -15.39 -14.63
N ASN A 4 -43.78 -14.81 -13.76
CA ASN A 4 -44.55 -13.61 -14.08
C ASN A 4 -43.58 -12.44 -14.40
N LYS A 5 -43.92 -11.64 -15.42
CA LYS A 5 -43.17 -10.44 -15.81
C LYS A 5 -42.87 -9.50 -14.62
N LYS A 6 -43.78 -9.39 -13.65
CA LYS A 6 -43.57 -8.61 -12.41
C LYS A 6 -42.47 -9.21 -11.52
N THR A 7 -42.44 -10.54 -11.39
CA THR A 7 -41.42 -11.26 -10.61
C THR A 7 -40.04 -11.15 -11.28
N LEU A 8 -39.97 -11.20 -12.61
CA LEU A 8 -38.72 -11.03 -13.35
C LEU A 8 -38.09 -9.65 -13.12
N ILE A 9 -38.91 -8.58 -13.12
CA ILE A 9 -38.43 -7.21 -12.89
C ILE A 9 -37.85 -7.05 -11.48
N ILE A 10 -38.51 -7.61 -10.46
CA ILE A 10 -38.04 -7.55 -9.08
C ILE A 10 -36.69 -8.27 -8.95
N VAL A 11 -36.57 -9.48 -9.50
CA VAL A 11 -35.31 -10.25 -9.44
C VAL A 11 -34.16 -9.50 -10.12
N LEU A 12 -34.40 -8.91 -11.29
CA LEU A 12 -33.37 -8.13 -12.01
C LEU A 12 -32.95 -6.85 -11.26
N SER A 13 -33.89 -6.17 -10.60
CA SER A 13 -33.57 -4.98 -9.79
C SER A 13 -32.72 -5.31 -8.58
N VAL A 14 -33.02 -6.40 -7.86
CA VAL A 14 -32.25 -6.84 -6.69
C VAL A 14 -30.86 -7.31 -7.10
N LEU A 15 -30.75 -8.06 -8.20
CA LEU A 15 -29.46 -8.53 -8.72
C LEU A 15 -28.54 -7.36 -9.07
N SER A 16 -29.10 -6.30 -9.67
CA SER A 16 -28.35 -5.10 -10.05
C SER A 16 -27.82 -4.34 -8.83
N ILE A 17 -28.63 -4.23 -7.77
CA ILE A 17 -28.21 -3.57 -6.51
C ILE A 17 -27.08 -4.35 -5.83
N VAL A 18 -27.16 -5.69 -5.81
CA VAL A 18 -26.12 -6.55 -5.23
C VAL A 18 -24.81 -6.42 -6.01
N LEU A 19 -24.85 -6.43 -7.35
CA LEU A 19 -23.65 -6.28 -8.18
C LEU A 19 -22.97 -4.92 -8.01
N ILE A 20 -23.75 -3.84 -7.92
CA ILE A 20 -23.22 -2.49 -7.67
C ILE A 20 -22.58 -2.42 -6.27
N GLY A 21 -23.20 -3.01 -5.25
CA GLY A 21 -22.66 -3.04 -3.89
C GLY A 21 -21.32 -3.77 -3.78
N VAL A 22 -21.16 -4.91 -4.46
CA VAL A 22 -19.90 -5.67 -4.49
C VAL A 22 -18.77 -4.90 -5.19
N ALA A 23 -19.06 -4.20 -6.29
CA ALA A 23 -18.08 -3.39 -7.00
C ALA A 23 -17.58 -2.18 -6.17
N LEU A 24 -18.46 -1.58 -5.37
CA LEU A 24 -18.09 -0.47 -4.49
C LEU A 24 -17.28 -0.93 -3.27
N TYR A 25 -17.57 -2.11 -2.73
CA TYR A 25 -16.82 -2.67 -1.59
C TYR A 25 -15.33 -2.89 -1.91
N SER A 26 -15.01 -3.29 -3.15
CA SER A 26 -13.64 -3.66 -3.51
C SER A 26 -12.68 -2.48 -3.73
N LYS A 27 -13.15 -1.22 -3.65
CA LYS A 27 -12.35 -0.03 -4.02
C LYS A 27 -11.69 0.71 -2.85
N HIS A 28 -11.85 0.24 -1.61
CA HIS A 28 -11.40 0.96 -0.40
C HIS A 28 -10.21 0.33 0.32
N ASN A 29 -9.22 -0.20 -0.40
CA ASN A 29 -7.94 -0.61 0.21
C ASN A 29 -6.72 0.15 -0.34
N PHE A 30 -6.95 1.40 -0.76
CA PHE A 30 -5.87 2.34 -1.07
C PHE A 30 -5.43 3.03 0.22
N SER A 31 -4.80 2.27 1.12
CA SER A 31 -4.01 2.87 2.20
C SER A 31 -2.62 3.17 1.63
N SER A 32 -2.54 4.18 0.76
CA SER A 32 -1.28 4.89 0.54
C SER A 32 -0.98 5.59 1.86
N TRP A 33 -0.04 5.05 2.64
CA TRP A 33 0.57 5.76 3.75
C TRP A 33 1.26 7.00 3.18
N GLN A 34 0.53 8.11 3.08
CA GLN A 34 1.11 9.43 2.88
C GLN A 34 0.87 10.22 4.17
N PRO A 35 1.91 10.41 5.01
CA PRO A 35 1.77 11.25 6.19
C PRO A 35 1.48 12.68 5.75
N SER A 36 0.35 13.22 6.19
CA SER A 36 -0.10 14.58 5.88
C SER A 36 0.56 15.62 6.80
N ILE A 37 1.37 16.48 6.17
CA ILE A 37 1.48 17.94 6.34
C ILE A 37 1.88 18.46 7.74
N GLY A 38 3.20 18.61 7.89
CA GLY A 38 3.89 19.49 8.83
C GLY A 38 5.36 19.58 8.41
N SER A 39 5.65 20.43 7.42
CA SER A 39 6.96 20.86 6.88
C SER A 39 8.21 20.00 7.21
N ASN A 40 8.79 19.39 6.17
CA ASN A 40 10.07 18.63 6.13
C ASN A 40 10.04 17.15 6.52
N TYR A 41 8.94 16.44 6.28
CA TYR A 41 8.99 14.98 6.29
C TYR A 41 9.78 14.49 5.06
N ARG A 42 10.98 13.97 5.29
CA ARG A 42 11.78 13.27 4.29
C ARG A 42 11.44 11.78 4.38
N SER A 43 11.20 11.12 3.25
CA SER A 43 10.89 9.68 3.22
C SER A 43 12.04 8.83 3.77
N CYS A 44 13.27 9.34 3.74
CA CYS A 44 14.45 8.68 4.31
C CYS A 44 14.61 8.85 5.83
N ASP A 45 13.89 9.79 6.49
CA ASP A 45 14.00 10.04 7.92
C ASP A 45 13.10 9.07 8.70
N LEU A 46 13.65 7.88 8.98
CA LEU A 46 12.95 6.78 9.64
C LEU A 46 13.00 6.90 11.17
N ASP A 47 14.06 7.49 11.73
CA ASP A 47 14.18 7.73 13.18
C ASP A 47 13.51 9.03 13.65
N ARG A 48 13.04 9.86 12.71
CA ARG A 48 12.33 11.13 12.93
C ARG A 48 13.18 12.20 13.60
N ASN A 49 14.48 12.21 13.29
CA ASN A 49 15.43 13.18 13.80
C ASN A 49 15.59 14.42 12.88
N MET A 50 14.82 14.50 11.78
CA MET A 50 14.86 15.52 10.73
C MET A 50 16.08 15.46 9.80
N ASN A 51 16.97 14.49 9.96
CA ASN A 51 18.10 14.23 9.07
C ASN A 51 17.90 12.87 8.41
N CYS A 52 18.51 12.70 7.24
CA CYS A 52 18.62 11.39 6.62
C CYS A 52 20.07 10.97 6.72
N ASP A 53 20.36 10.01 7.60
CA ASP A 53 21.73 9.62 7.91
C ASP A 53 21.89 8.09 8.02
N ASN A 54 23.05 7.66 8.53
CA ASN A 54 23.38 6.24 8.63
C ASN A 54 22.49 5.48 9.63
N ASN A 55 21.88 6.16 10.61
CA ASN A 55 20.94 5.54 11.53
C ASN A 55 19.67 5.12 10.79
N ASP A 56 19.16 5.96 9.88
CA ASP A 56 18.03 5.61 9.04
C ASP A 56 18.34 4.41 8.15
N LEU A 57 19.57 4.35 7.60
CA LEU A 57 20.03 3.20 6.83
C LEU A 57 20.07 1.92 7.67
N LEU A 58 20.45 1.98 8.94
CA LEU A 58 20.43 0.82 9.83
C LEU A 58 19.00 0.33 10.07
N ILE A 59 18.08 1.25 10.37
CA ILE A 59 16.65 0.95 10.55
C ILE A 59 16.08 0.34 9.28
N PHE A 60 16.33 0.96 8.12
CA PHE A 60 15.88 0.45 6.83
C PHE A 60 16.39 -0.96 6.57
N ASN A 61 17.70 -1.21 6.73
CA ASN A 61 18.26 -2.55 6.49
C ASN A 61 17.70 -3.60 7.46
N GLN A 62 17.43 -3.24 8.72
CA GLN A 62 16.82 -4.15 9.69
C GLN A 62 15.44 -4.61 9.21
N HIS A 63 14.61 -3.68 8.74
CA HIS A 63 13.30 -4.01 8.19
C HIS A 63 13.40 -4.74 6.85
N LEU A 64 14.30 -4.30 5.96
CA LEU A 64 14.47 -4.87 4.62
C LEU A 64 14.78 -6.36 4.70
N LEU A 65 15.71 -6.75 5.57
CA LEU A 65 16.10 -8.15 5.73
C LEU A 65 14.94 -9.03 6.21
N SER A 66 14.04 -8.49 7.03
CA SER A 66 12.88 -9.23 7.54
C SER A 66 11.75 -9.39 6.52
N ALA A 67 11.70 -8.51 5.52
CA ALA A 67 10.59 -8.43 4.56
C ALA A 67 11.02 -8.70 3.10
N LEU A 68 12.30 -8.98 2.86
CA LEU A 68 12.83 -9.23 1.52
C LEU A 68 12.09 -10.38 0.83
N ASN A 69 11.73 -10.18 -0.44
CA ASN A 69 10.95 -11.11 -1.27
C ASN A 69 9.49 -11.30 -0.81
N THR A 70 8.93 -10.35 -0.07
CA THR A 70 7.49 -10.32 0.22
C THR A 70 6.80 -9.24 -0.60
N CYS A 71 5.57 -9.51 -1.01
CA CYS A 71 4.72 -8.57 -1.73
C CYS A 71 3.49 -8.20 -0.90
N ARG A 72 2.79 -7.13 -1.29
CA ARG A 72 1.57 -6.67 -0.63
C ARG A 72 0.55 -7.81 -0.55
N GLY A 73 0.20 -8.18 0.68
CA GLY A 73 -0.69 -9.31 0.99
C GLY A 73 0.01 -10.52 1.58
N ASP A 74 1.33 -10.61 1.47
CA ASP A 74 2.12 -11.67 2.08
C ASP A 74 2.29 -11.43 3.59
N ASN A 75 2.40 -12.54 4.33
CA ASN A 75 2.79 -12.49 5.74
C ASN A 75 4.25 -12.06 5.85
N GLY A 76 4.51 -10.89 6.43
CA GLY A 76 5.85 -10.29 6.53
C GLY A 76 6.07 -9.07 5.64
N TYR A 77 5.10 -8.71 4.77
CA TYR A 77 5.17 -7.47 4.02
C TYR A 77 5.24 -6.26 4.96
N ASN A 78 6.27 -5.43 4.78
CA ASN A 78 6.46 -4.19 5.51
C ASN A 78 6.43 -2.99 4.55
N PRO A 79 5.39 -2.13 4.61
CA PRO A 79 5.26 -1.01 3.68
C PRO A 79 6.36 0.05 3.83
N ILE A 80 7.13 0.07 4.94
CA ILE A 80 8.25 1.01 5.12
C ILE A 80 9.42 0.66 4.19
N THR A 81 9.54 -0.61 3.78
CA THR A 81 10.65 -1.11 2.95
C THR A 81 10.32 -1.25 1.47
N ASP A 82 9.05 -1.01 1.08
CA ASP A 82 8.59 -0.90 -0.31
C ASP A 82 8.76 0.56 -0.75
N PHE A 83 10.01 0.97 -0.91
CA PHE A 83 10.42 2.36 -1.04
C PHE A 83 10.13 2.94 -2.43
N ASP A 84 10.10 2.09 -3.46
CA ASP A 84 9.65 2.48 -4.80
C ASP A 84 8.12 2.37 -4.99
N ALA A 85 7.43 1.87 -3.96
CA ALA A 85 5.99 1.67 -3.89
C ALA A 85 5.43 0.77 -5.02
N ASN A 86 6.24 -0.14 -5.57
CA ASN A 86 5.80 -1.08 -6.60
C ASN A 86 4.94 -2.24 -6.05
N GLY A 87 4.92 -2.40 -4.71
CA GLY A 87 4.11 -3.41 -4.04
C GLY A 87 4.86 -4.68 -3.66
N CYS A 88 6.17 -4.78 -3.93
CA CYS A 88 7.03 -5.91 -3.62
C CYS A 88 8.38 -5.44 -3.11
N ILE A 89 8.85 -6.04 -2.02
CA ILE A 89 10.08 -5.64 -1.35
C ILE A 89 11.24 -6.42 -1.94
N THR A 90 12.10 -5.69 -2.64
CA THR A 90 13.25 -6.18 -3.39
C THR A 90 14.52 -5.45 -3.00
N MET A 91 15.65 -5.83 -3.59
CA MET A 91 16.89 -5.08 -3.40
C MET A 91 16.89 -3.73 -4.13
N ASP A 92 15.97 -3.51 -5.08
CA ASP A 92 15.83 -2.24 -5.76
C ASP A 92 15.32 -1.16 -4.81
N ASP A 93 14.45 -1.49 -3.86
CA ASP A 93 14.00 -0.58 -2.80
C ASP A 93 15.17 0.01 -2.01
N LYS A 94 16.20 -0.80 -1.75
CA LYS A 94 17.43 -0.32 -1.10
C LYS A 94 18.15 0.70 -1.97
N ASN A 95 18.18 0.49 -3.28
CA ASN A 95 18.83 1.43 -4.20
C ASN A 95 18.07 2.76 -4.25
N TYR A 96 16.74 2.74 -4.25
CA TYR A 96 15.93 3.95 -4.14
C TYR A 96 16.15 4.66 -2.80
N PHE A 97 16.16 3.93 -1.69
CA PHE A 97 16.45 4.49 -0.37
C PHE A 97 17.83 5.15 -0.30
N LEU A 98 18.87 4.50 -0.85
CA LEU A 98 20.23 5.04 -0.91
C LEU A 98 20.36 6.28 -1.82
N GLN A 99 19.53 6.40 -2.85
CA GLN A 99 19.47 7.62 -3.66
C GLN A 99 18.85 8.76 -2.87
N GLU A 100 17.75 8.50 -2.16
CA GLU A 100 17.09 9.51 -1.33
C GLU A 100 18.01 10.01 -0.21
N LEU A 101 18.75 9.11 0.45
CA LEU A 101 19.78 9.45 1.43
C LEU A 101 20.86 10.40 0.91
N LYS A 102 21.26 10.26 -0.36
CA LYS A 102 22.31 11.10 -0.96
C LYS A 102 21.82 12.49 -1.37
N ASN A 103 20.52 12.62 -1.61
CA ASN A 103 19.90 13.85 -2.09
C ASN A 103 19.48 14.79 -0.95
N ASN A 104 19.65 14.38 0.31
CA ASN A 104 19.13 15.03 1.50
C ASN A 104 20.21 15.34 2.53
#